data_AF-A0AAW9ILS5-F1
#
_entry.id   AF-A0AAW9ILS5-F1
#
_cell.length_a   1.000
_cell.length_b   1.000
_cell.length_c   1.000
_cell.angle_alpha   90.00
_cell.angle_beta   90.00
_cell.angle_gamma   90.00
#
_symmetry.space_group_name_H-M   'P 1'
#
loop_
_entity.id
_entity.type
_entity.pdbx_description
1 polymer ?
#
loop_
_entity_poly.entity_id
_entity_poly.type
_entity_poly.pdbx_seq_one_letter_code
_entity_poly.pdbx_strand_id
1 'polypeptide(L)'
;PMADGGEGTMESLVDATEGKLYTVEVTAPLGNKIEAKFGVLGDGVTAVIEMAEASGLNLVKRDERDPLVTTTYGTGELIKSALDIGAKRLVIGLGGSATNDGGAGMLQALGVSLKDKNRNELKFGGG
;
A
#
# COMPACT_ATOMS: atom_id res chain seq x y z
N PRO A 1 -17.09 11.99 -12.01
CA PRO A 1 -15.63 11.73 -12.03
C PRO A 1 -15.35 10.41 -12.77
N MET A 2 -14.31 10.34 -13.60
CA MET A 2 -13.91 9.10 -14.29
C MET A 2 -12.45 8.79 -13.94
N ALA A 3 -12.16 7.52 -13.68
CA ALA A 3 -10.86 7.04 -13.23
C ALA A 3 -10.43 5.81 -14.04
N ASP A 4 -9.12 5.66 -14.27
CA ASP A 4 -8.53 4.60 -15.10
C ASP A 4 -7.75 3.54 -14.28
N GLY A 5 -7.76 3.65 -12.95
CA GLY A 5 -7.00 2.78 -12.04
C GLY A 5 -5.63 3.30 -11.63
N GLY A 6 -5.22 4.47 -12.15
CA GLY A 6 -4.02 5.20 -11.73
C GLY A 6 -4.27 6.14 -10.53
N GLU A 7 -3.32 7.06 -10.31
CA GLU A 7 -3.37 8.07 -9.24
C GLU A 7 -4.68 8.89 -9.27
N GLY A 8 -5.34 9.04 -8.12
CA GLY A 8 -6.59 9.79 -7.99
C GLY A 8 -7.86 8.97 -8.32
N THR A 9 -7.72 7.67 -8.56
CA THR A 9 -8.85 6.74 -8.71
C THR A 9 -9.59 6.58 -7.40
N MET A 10 -8.87 6.48 -6.28
CA MET A 10 -9.44 6.36 -4.94
C MET A 10 -10.36 7.55 -4.63
N GLU A 11 -9.87 8.78 -4.73
CA GLU A 11 -10.66 10.00 -4.47
C GLU A 11 -11.89 10.05 -5.37
N SER A 12 -11.72 9.77 -6.67
CA SER A 12 -12.81 9.77 -7.64
C SER A 12 -13.92 8.80 -7.28
N LEU A 13 -13.57 7.59 -6.82
CA LEU A 13 -14.54 6.56 -6.42
C LEU A 13 -15.19 6.88 -5.08
N VAL A 14 -14.43 7.39 -4.12
CA VAL A 14 -14.96 7.83 -2.82
C VAL A 14 -15.97 8.96 -3.02
N ASP A 15 -15.61 10.00 -3.78
CA ASP A 15 -16.50 11.13 -4.05
C ASP A 15 -17.76 10.71 -4.80
N ALA A 16 -17.61 9.85 -5.83
CA ALA A 16 -18.75 9.39 -6.64
C ALA A 16 -19.73 8.49 -5.87
N THR A 17 -19.30 7.91 -4.74
CA THR A 17 -20.13 7.02 -3.93
C THR A 17 -20.52 7.61 -2.57
N GLU A 18 -20.16 8.87 -2.29
CA GLU A 18 -20.31 9.49 -0.96
C GLU A 18 -19.64 8.66 0.15
N GLY A 19 -18.48 8.09 -0.18
CA GLY A 19 -17.66 7.30 0.72
C GLY A 19 -16.87 8.14 1.73
N LYS A 20 -15.83 7.52 2.34
CA LYS A 20 -14.94 8.16 3.32
C LYS A 20 -13.48 7.83 3.06
N LEU A 21 -12.61 8.81 3.28
CA LEU A 21 -11.17 8.63 3.32
C LEU A 21 -10.71 8.38 4.76
N TYR A 22 -9.72 7.51 4.91
CA TYR A 22 -9.06 7.19 6.16
C TYR A 22 -7.57 7.47 5.99
N THR A 23 -6.98 8.15 6.97
CA THR A 23 -5.53 8.39 7.05
C THR A 23 -4.93 7.49 8.12
N VAL A 24 -3.85 6.80 7.79
CA VAL A 24 -3.13 5.92 8.72
C VAL A 24 -1.61 6.09 8.55
N GLU A 25 -0.87 5.91 9.64
CA GLU A 25 0.59 5.89 9.59
C GLU A 25 1.07 4.54 9.04
N VAL A 26 1.90 4.57 8.00
CA VAL A 26 2.44 3.39 7.31
C VAL A 26 3.93 3.53 7.03
N THR A 27 4.54 2.43 6.62
CA THR A 27 5.96 2.31 6.27
C THR A 27 6.14 2.60 4.79
N ALA A 28 6.85 3.69 4.48
CA ALA A 28 7.20 4.09 3.12
C ALA A 28 8.23 3.14 2.48
N PRO A 29 8.53 3.25 1.16
CA PRO A 29 9.45 2.36 0.47
C PRO A 29 10.82 2.22 1.14
N LEU A 30 11.36 3.30 1.72
CA LEU A 30 12.68 3.31 2.38
C LEU A 30 12.61 2.96 3.89
N GLY A 31 11.46 2.51 4.38
CA GLY A 31 11.28 2.07 5.77
C GLY A 31 10.93 3.18 6.78
N ASN A 32 10.96 4.45 6.38
CA ASN A 32 10.49 5.56 7.22
C ASN A 32 8.96 5.57 7.34
N LYS A 33 8.43 6.14 8.44
CA LYS A 33 6.98 6.30 8.62
C LYS A 33 6.44 7.53 7.89
N ILE A 34 5.26 7.40 7.29
CA ILE A 34 4.49 8.47 6.62
C ILE A 34 3.00 8.31 6.92
N GLU A 35 2.22 9.38 6.74
CA GLU A 35 0.77 9.27 6.63
C GLU A 35 0.40 8.89 5.20
N ALA A 36 -0.47 7.88 5.04
CA ALA A 36 -1.02 7.45 3.76
C ALA A 36 -2.54 7.31 3.88
N LYS A 37 -3.23 7.34 2.74
CA LYS A 37 -4.70 7.24 2.71
C LYS A 37 -5.19 5.96 2.07
N PHE A 38 -6.39 5.56 2.47
CA PHE A 38 -7.24 4.65 1.71
C PHE A 38 -8.70 5.09 1.79
N GLY A 39 -9.50 4.66 0.83
CA GLY A 39 -10.93 4.99 0.74
C GLY A 39 -11.82 3.83 1.14
N VAL A 40 -13.01 4.13 1.65
CA VAL A 40 -14.14 3.20 1.74
C VAL A 40 -15.29 3.80 0.97
N LEU A 41 -15.89 3.03 0.06
CA LEU A 41 -16.99 3.49 -0.77
C LEU A 41 -18.29 3.64 0.04
N GLY A 42 -19.30 4.29 -0.54
CA GLY A 42 -20.60 4.50 0.11
C GLY A 42 -21.35 3.22 0.52
N ASP A 43 -20.98 2.06 -0.02
CA ASP A 43 -21.50 0.77 0.44
C ASP A 43 -20.98 0.35 1.84
N GLY A 44 -19.98 1.07 2.36
CA GLY A 44 -19.38 0.86 3.68
C GLY A 44 -18.55 -0.42 3.82
N VAL A 45 -18.37 -1.20 2.76
CA VAL A 45 -17.72 -2.52 2.82
C VAL A 45 -16.64 -2.73 1.75
N THR A 46 -16.59 -1.87 0.73
CA THR A 46 -15.57 -1.89 -0.30
C THR A 46 -14.51 -0.84 0.00
N ALA A 47 -13.28 -1.28 0.29
CA ALA A 47 -12.14 -0.39 0.42
C ALA A 47 -11.38 -0.25 -0.91
N VAL A 48 -10.90 0.95 -1.20
CA VAL A 48 -10.05 1.28 -2.34
C VAL A 48 -8.69 1.72 -1.82
N ILE A 49 -7.64 1.05 -2.29
CA ILE A 49 -6.25 1.29 -1.88
C ILE A 49 -5.45 1.58 -3.13
N GLU A 50 -4.69 2.67 -3.13
CA GLU A 50 -3.66 2.91 -4.13
C GLU A 50 -2.30 2.62 -3.51
N MET A 51 -1.55 1.67 -4.07
CA MET A 51 -0.26 1.30 -3.47
C MET A 51 0.70 2.49 -3.46
N ALA A 52 0.57 3.43 -4.41
CA ALA A 52 1.42 4.61 -4.51
C ALA A 52 1.38 5.49 -3.25
N GLU A 53 0.25 5.49 -2.52
CA GLU A 53 0.11 6.21 -1.24
C GLU A 53 1.12 5.75 -0.18
N ALA A 54 1.48 4.46 -0.19
CA ALA A 54 2.37 3.87 0.81
C ALA A 54 3.72 3.39 0.23
N SER A 55 3.75 3.02 -1.05
CA SER A 55 4.85 2.33 -1.72
C SER A 55 5.20 2.96 -3.08
N GLY A 56 4.82 4.22 -3.30
CA GLY A 56 4.95 4.93 -4.58
C GLY A 56 6.32 5.54 -4.86
N LEU A 57 6.62 5.70 -6.16
CA LEU A 57 7.86 6.28 -6.69
C LEU A 57 7.99 7.79 -6.40
N ASN A 58 6.86 8.45 -6.14
CA ASN A 58 6.77 9.83 -5.66
C ASN A 58 7.29 10.00 -4.21
N LEU A 59 7.31 8.92 -3.42
CA LEU A 59 7.80 8.93 -2.03
C LEU A 59 9.33 8.78 -1.92
N VAL A 60 10.02 8.57 -3.04
CA VAL A 60 11.46 8.31 -3.08
C VAL A 60 12.14 9.31 -4.00
N LYS A 61 13.09 10.10 -3.45
CA LYS A 61 13.88 11.03 -4.25
C LYS A 61 14.69 10.27 -5.28
N ARG A 62 14.95 10.91 -6.43
CA ARG A 62 15.54 10.25 -7.59
C ARG A 62 16.89 9.59 -7.30
N ASP A 63 17.70 10.22 -6.46
CA ASP A 63 19.03 9.77 -6.01
C ASP A 63 18.99 8.69 -4.92
N GLU A 64 17.83 8.47 -4.30
CA GLU A 64 17.60 7.44 -3.27
C GLU A 64 16.85 6.20 -3.83
N ARG A 65 16.56 6.18 -5.14
CA ARG A 65 15.84 5.09 -5.79
C ARG A 65 16.75 3.87 -5.95
N ASP A 66 16.52 2.88 -5.08
CA ASP A 66 17.14 1.57 -5.17
C ASP A 66 16.08 0.47 -4.99
N PRO A 67 15.70 -0.26 -6.07
CA PRO A 67 14.69 -1.30 -6.01
C PRO A 67 15.11 -2.52 -5.17
N LEU A 68 16.38 -2.64 -4.81
CA LEU A 68 16.87 -3.74 -3.97
C LEU A 68 16.52 -3.54 -2.49
N VAL A 69 16.25 -2.31 -2.05
CA VAL A 69 15.95 -1.99 -0.65
C VAL A 69 14.51 -1.53 -0.43
N THR A 70 13.80 -1.13 -1.49
CA THR A 70 12.44 -0.59 -1.36
C THR A 70 11.41 -1.67 -1.05
N THR A 71 10.54 -1.42 -0.06
CA THR A 71 9.56 -2.39 0.46
C THR A 71 8.11 -2.02 0.16
N THR A 72 7.27 -3.04 -0.01
CA THR A 72 5.80 -2.92 -0.10
C THR A 72 5.09 -2.99 1.26
N TYR A 73 5.83 -2.94 2.36
CA TYR A 73 5.28 -3.13 3.71
C TYR A 73 4.11 -2.19 4.03
N GLY A 74 4.22 -0.90 3.69
CA GLY A 74 3.13 0.06 3.92
C GLY A 74 1.85 -0.25 3.16
N THR A 75 1.93 -0.87 1.97
CA THR A 75 0.72 -1.34 1.26
C THR A 75 0.02 -2.44 2.05
N GLY A 76 0.77 -3.34 2.69
CA GLY A 76 0.20 -4.33 3.60
C GLY A 76 -0.42 -3.71 4.84
N GLU A 77 0.17 -2.64 5.38
CA GLU A 77 -0.43 -1.86 6.48
C GLU A 77 -1.76 -1.21 6.07
N LEU A 78 -1.87 -0.63 4.86
CA LEU A 78 -3.14 -0.11 4.33
C LEU A 78 -4.21 -1.21 4.19
N ILE A 79 -3.84 -2.37 3.63
CA ILE A 79 -4.73 -3.53 3.51
C ILE A 79 -5.22 -3.96 4.89
N LYS A 80 -4.31 -4.07 5.86
CA LYS A 80 -4.65 -4.43 7.23
C LYS A 80 -5.61 -3.42 7.84
N SER A 81 -5.35 -2.12 7.72
CA SER A 81 -6.25 -1.07 8.24
C SER A 81 -7.65 -1.14 7.62
N ALA A 82 -7.75 -1.39 6.31
CA ALA A 82 -9.04 -1.60 5.65
C ALA A 82 -9.79 -2.82 6.20
N LEU A 83 -9.08 -3.93 6.43
CA LEU A 83 -9.66 -5.14 7.03
C LEU A 83 -10.10 -4.93 8.49
N ASP A 84 -9.30 -4.20 9.27
CA ASP A 84 -9.58 -3.91 10.69
C ASP A 84 -10.87 -3.09 10.88
N ILE A 85 -11.22 -2.22 9.92
CA ILE A 85 -12.49 -1.49 9.91
C ILE A 85 -13.65 -2.27 9.26
N GLY A 86 -13.42 -3.52 8.89
CA GLY A 86 -14.47 -4.45 8.47
C GLY A 86 -14.70 -4.56 6.96
N ALA A 87 -13.80 -4.03 6.12
CA ALA A 87 -13.91 -4.16 4.67
C ALA A 87 -14.05 -5.63 4.25
N LYS A 88 -14.95 -5.90 3.30
CA LYS A 88 -15.24 -7.23 2.74
C LYS A 88 -14.77 -7.36 1.29
N ARG A 89 -14.50 -6.23 0.64
CA ARG A 89 -14.00 -6.15 -0.74
C ARG A 89 -12.86 -5.15 -0.76
N LEU A 90 -11.81 -5.48 -1.50
CA LEU A 90 -10.65 -4.62 -1.70
C LEU A 90 -10.48 -4.39 -3.20
N VAL A 91 -10.37 -3.12 -3.59
CA VAL A 91 -9.92 -2.69 -4.92
C VAL A 91 -8.55 -2.07 -4.74
N ILE A 92 -7.53 -2.64 -5.40
CA ILE A 92 -6.15 -2.21 -5.20
C ILE A 92 -5.55 -1.73 -6.53
N GLY A 93 -5.23 -0.45 -6.60
CA GLY A 93 -4.46 0.14 -7.70
C GLY A 93 -2.96 -0.06 -7.45
N LEU A 94 -2.26 -0.69 -8.39
CA LEU A 94 -0.84 -1.03 -8.28
C LEU A 94 0.11 -0.10 -9.07
N GLY A 95 -0.43 0.94 -9.70
CA GLY A 95 0.36 1.89 -10.49
C GLY A 95 1.35 2.69 -9.65
N GLY A 96 2.45 3.13 -10.28
CA GLY A 96 3.37 4.10 -9.68
C GLY A 96 4.29 3.58 -8.57
N SER A 97 4.54 2.26 -8.49
CA SER A 97 5.36 1.64 -7.43
C SER A 97 6.84 2.04 -7.45
N ALA A 98 7.45 2.15 -6.27
CA ALA A 98 8.90 2.29 -6.07
C ALA A 98 9.63 0.94 -5.87
N THR A 99 8.89 -0.16 -5.83
CA THR A 99 9.32 -1.43 -5.24
C THR A 99 9.56 -2.51 -6.29
N ASN A 100 10.45 -3.45 -5.97
CA ASN A 100 10.65 -4.71 -6.72
C ASN A 100 10.88 -5.90 -5.77
N ASP A 101 10.24 -5.88 -4.59
CA ASP A 101 10.33 -6.91 -3.55
C ASP A 101 9.35 -8.09 -3.76
N GLY A 102 8.65 -8.13 -4.90
CA GLY A 102 7.66 -9.16 -5.21
C GLY A 102 6.44 -9.18 -4.28
N GLY A 103 6.18 -8.10 -3.53
CA GLY A 103 5.12 -8.07 -2.52
C GLY A 103 5.51 -8.73 -1.20
N ALA A 104 6.79 -9.06 -0.99
CA ALA A 104 7.27 -9.68 0.25
C ALA A 104 6.97 -8.81 1.47
N GLY A 105 7.26 -7.50 1.41
CA GLY A 105 6.95 -6.57 2.49
C GLY A 105 5.46 -6.52 2.82
N MET A 106 4.59 -6.44 1.80
CA MET A 106 3.14 -6.46 1.96
C MET A 106 2.67 -7.71 2.70
N LEU A 107 3.16 -8.90 2.31
CA LEU A 107 2.80 -10.16 2.97
C LEU A 107 3.31 -10.21 4.42
N GLN A 108 4.52 -9.70 4.69
CA GLN A 108 5.07 -9.59 6.04
C GLN A 108 4.21 -8.72 6.95
N ALA A 109 3.75 -7.56 6.45
CA ALA A 109 2.85 -6.68 7.19
C ALA A 109 1.50 -7.34 7.50
N LEU A 110 1.05 -8.26 6.65
CA LEU A 110 -0.16 -9.07 6.84
C LEU A 110 0.08 -10.33 7.70
N GLY A 111 1.28 -10.51 8.24
CA GLY A 111 1.62 -11.57 9.20
C GLY A 111 2.26 -12.82 8.59
N VAL A 112 2.60 -12.81 7.29
CA VAL A 112 3.35 -13.91 6.67
C VAL A 112 4.81 -13.85 7.11
N SER A 113 5.33 -14.95 7.62
CA SER A 113 6.75 -15.10 7.94
C SER A 113 7.49 -15.63 6.72
N LEU A 114 8.34 -14.79 6.12
CA LEU A 114 9.18 -15.12 4.97
C LEU A 114 10.62 -15.27 5.45
N LYS A 115 11.21 -16.45 5.27
CA LYS A 115 12.50 -16.78 5.88
C LYS A 115 13.57 -17.21 4.88
N ASP A 116 14.82 -16.91 5.21
CA ASP A 116 15.99 -17.42 4.50
C ASP A 116 16.28 -18.91 4.82
N LYS A 117 17.31 -19.46 4.18
CA LYS A 117 17.76 -20.85 4.41
C LYS A 117 18.22 -21.13 5.86
N ASN A 118 18.53 -20.10 6.63
CA ASN A 118 18.95 -20.18 8.02
C ASN A 118 17.78 -19.98 9.00
N ARG A 119 16.56 -19.78 8.48
CA ARG A 119 15.32 -19.49 9.23
C ARG A 119 15.27 -18.09 9.86
N ASN A 120 16.05 -17.15 9.36
CA ASN A 120 15.94 -15.73 9.70
C ASN A 120 14.83 -15.10 8.87
N GLU A 121 14.09 -14.13 9.42
CA GLU A 121 13.16 -13.32 8.63
C GLU A 121 13.91 -12.58 7.51
N LEU A 122 13.31 -12.56 6.33
CA LEU A 122 13.80 -11.74 5.22
C LEU A 122 13.72 -10.26 5.58
N LYS A 123 14.74 -9.52 5.17
CA LYS A 123 14.73 -8.05 5.26
C LYS A 123 13.80 -7.47 4.20
N PHE A 124 13.56 -6.18 4.33
CA PHE A 124 12.89 -5.37 3.31
C PHE A 124 13.70 -5.33 2.00
N GLY A 125 12.98 -5.17 0.90
CA GLY A 125 13.55 -5.05 -0.44
C GLY A 125 13.56 -6.36 -1.23
N GLY A 126 14.00 -6.27 -2.49
CA GLY A 126 14.12 -7.42 -3.39
C GLY A 126 15.54 -8.02 -3.48
N GLY A 127 16.50 -7.46 -2.73
CA GLY A 127 17.91 -7.87 -2.72
C GLY A 127 18.31 -8.88 -1.65
#